data_AF-A0A0J6T3W0-F1
#
_entry.id   AF-A0A0J6T3W0-F1
#
_cell.length_a   1.000
_cell.length_b   1.000
_cell.length_c   1.000
_cell.angle_alpha   90.00
_cell.angle_beta   90.00
_cell.angle_gamma   90.00
#
_symmetry.space_group_name_H-M   'P 1'
#
loop_
_entity.id
_entity.type
_entity.pdbx_description
1 polymer ?
#
loop_
_entity_poly.entity_id
_entity_poly.type
_entity_poly.pdbx_seq_one_letter_code
_entity_poly.pdbx_strand_id
1 'polypeptide(L)' 'MRDGAVAARVEGPYGSEGYVRQGLAALPRFDGRHALVGSWMVGDEPAGLCLRESDGLVTTDRARFVPHIIDP' A
#
# COMPACT_ATOMS: atom_id res chain seq x y z
N MET A 1 4.97 9.94 7.39
CA MET A 1 5.99 10.84 7.97
C MET A 1 7.28 10.05 8.14
N ARG A 2 8.44 10.68 7.98
CA ARG A 2 9.75 10.12 8.35
C ARG A 2 10.49 11.19 9.15
N ASP A 3 10.96 10.82 10.34
CA ASP A 3 11.66 11.74 11.25
C ASP A 3 10.86 13.05 11.53
N GLY A 4 9.53 12.91 11.66
CA GLY A 4 8.62 14.04 11.88
C GLY A 4 8.25 14.84 10.62
N ALA A 5 8.91 14.61 9.48
CA ALA A 5 8.63 15.30 8.22
C ALA A 5 7.67 14.52 7.30
N VAL A 6 6.93 15.24 6.45
CA VAL A 6 6.08 14.65 5.40
C VAL A 6 7.00 14.06 4.33
N ALA A 7 7.01 12.72 4.21
CA ALA A 7 7.84 12.02 3.24
C ALA A 7 7.16 11.85 1.87
N ALA A 8 5.83 11.81 1.83
CA ALA A 8 5.02 11.76 0.62
C ALA A 8 3.60 12.24 0.94
N ARG A 9 2.91 12.78 -0.07
CA ARG A 9 1.52 13.23 0.00
C ARG A 9 0.84 12.97 -1.34
N VAL A 10 -0.39 12.51 -1.31
CA VAL A 10 -1.27 12.36 -2.48
C VAL A 10 -2.52 13.18 -2.19
N GLU A 11 -2.94 13.99 -3.16
CA GLU A 11 -4.15 14.80 -3.05
C GLU A 11 -5.40 13.91 -3.17
N GLY A 12 -6.48 14.32 -2.51
CA GLY A 12 -7.74 13.59 -2.47
C GLY A 12 -8.81 14.35 -1.69
N PRO A 13 -10.05 13.82 -1.60
CA PRO A 13 -11.17 14.54 -0.99
C PRO A 13 -11.14 14.59 0.55
N TYR A 14 -10.21 13.86 1.20
CA TYR A 14 -10.16 13.70 2.65
C TYR A 14 -9.26 14.73 3.34
N GLY A 15 -9.50 14.98 4.63
CA GLY A 15 -8.56 15.69 5.52
C GLY A 15 -9.19 16.79 6.39
N SER A 16 -10.45 17.14 6.15
CA SER A 16 -11.20 18.07 7.00
C SER A 16 -11.54 17.44 8.36
N GLU A 17 -11.63 16.11 8.40
CA GLU A 17 -11.93 15.29 9.58
C GLU A 17 -10.71 15.11 10.50
N GLY A 18 -9.53 15.58 10.09
CA GLY A 18 -8.27 15.40 10.80
C GLY A 18 -7.46 14.19 10.31
N TYR A 19 -6.51 13.74 11.14
CA TYR A 19 -5.51 12.74 10.74
C TYR A 19 -5.26 11.70 11.84
N VAL A 20 -5.09 10.45 11.43
CA VAL A 20 -4.55 9.38 12.28
C VAL A 20 -3.04 9.26 12.05
N ARG A 21 -2.27 9.03 13.12
CA ARG A 21 -0.83 8.78 13.05
C ARG A 21 -0.55 7.30 13.31
N GLN A 22 0.10 6.66 12.34
CA GLN A 22 0.60 5.28 12.44
C GLN A 22 2.13 5.28 12.42
N GLY A 23 2.76 4.34 13.13
CA GLY A 23 4.19 4.08 12.98
C GLY A 23 4.56 3.74 11.53
N LEU A 24 5.70 4.26 11.05
CA LEU A 24 6.16 4.00 9.68
C LEU A 24 6.64 2.56 9.54
N ALA A 25 5.89 1.74 8.80
CA ALA A 25 6.33 0.46 8.27
C ALA A 25 6.57 0.62 6.77
N ALA A 26 7.83 0.77 6.38
CA ALA A 26 8.17 0.97 4.97
C ALA A 26 7.86 -0.29 4.15
N LEU A 27 7.22 -0.10 2.99
CA LEU A 27 6.98 -1.20 2.05
C LEU A 27 8.31 -1.72 1.50
N PRO A 28 8.44 -3.06 1.29
CA PRO A 28 9.61 -3.61 0.62
C PRO A 28 9.73 -3.05 -0.80
N ARG A 29 10.97 -2.86 -1.26
CA ARG A 29 11.25 -2.26 -2.56
C ARG A 29 12.00 -3.23 -3.46
N PHE A 30 11.39 -3.60 -4.57
CA PHE A 30 11.94 -4.48 -5.60
C PHE A 30 12.01 -3.71 -6.91
N ASP A 31 13.16 -3.76 -7.60
CA ASP A 31 13.36 -3.10 -8.90
C ASP A 31 12.87 -1.64 -8.98
N GLY A 32 13.07 -0.90 -7.89
CA GLY A 32 12.65 0.50 -7.79
C GLY A 32 11.21 0.75 -7.35
N ARG A 33 10.39 -0.30 -7.17
CA ARG A 33 8.96 -0.20 -6.87
C ARG A 33 8.64 -0.71 -5.47
N HIS A 34 7.68 -0.06 -4.82
CA HIS A 34 7.20 -0.45 -3.50
C HIS A 34 6.08 -1.48 -3.66
N ALA A 35 6.29 -2.66 -3.10
CA ALA A 35 5.36 -3.78 -3.19
C ALA A 35 4.43 -3.84 -1.97
N LEU A 36 3.16 -4.14 -2.23
CA LEU A 36 2.11 -4.30 -1.24
C LEU A 36 1.34 -5.60 -1.53
N VAL A 37 0.95 -6.31 -0.47
CA VAL A 37 0.00 -7.42 -0.54
C VAL A 37 -1.38 -6.91 -0.15
N GLY A 38 -2.37 -7.13 -1.03
CA GLY A 38 -3.79 -7.05 -0.67
C GLY A 38 -4.30 -8.44 -0.35
N SER A 39 -5.09 -8.58 0.72
CA SER A 39 -5.79 -9.82 1.07
C SER A 39 -7.28 -9.53 1.15
N TRP A 40 -8.08 -10.43 0.58
CA TRP A 40 -9.54 -10.30 0.50
C TRP A 40 -10.21 -11.29 1.44
N MET A 41 -11.15 -10.79 2.22
CA MET A 41 -12.08 -11.60 3.00
C MET A 41 -13.44 -11.62 2.28
N VAL A 42 -14.11 -12.77 2.22
CA VAL A 42 -15.49 -12.91 1.76
C VAL A 42 -16.30 -13.45 2.93
N GLY A 43 -17.12 -12.59 3.52
CA GLY A 43 -17.69 -12.85 4.84
C GLY A 43 -16.58 -12.80 5.90
N ASP A 44 -16.41 -13.88 6.65
CA ASP A 44 -15.41 -14.09 7.69
C ASP A 44 -14.20 -14.94 7.24
N GLU A 45 -14.18 -15.38 5.98
CA GLU A 45 -13.15 -16.29 5.45
C GLU A 45 -12.21 -15.59 4.45
N PRO A 46 -10.90 -15.91 4.46
CA PRO A 46 -9.95 -15.40 3.47
C PRO A 46 -10.19 -16.08 2.11
N ALA A 47 -10.28 -15.27 1.06
CA ALA A 47 -10.71 -15.72 -0.26
C ALA A 47 -9.69 -15.48 -1.38
N GLY A 48 -8.61 -14.73 -1.11
CA GLY A 48 -7.56 -14.51 -2.08
C GLY A 48 -6.63 -13.37 -1.72
N LEU A 49 -5.56 -13.25 -2.49
CA LEU A 49 -4.58 -12.18 -2.35
C LEU A 49 -4.20 -11.60 -3.71
N CYS A 50 -3.63 -10.40 -3.68
CA CYS A 50 -3.03 -9.76 -4.83
C CYS A 50 -1.74 -9.04 -4.46
N LEU A 51 -0.87 -8.85 -5.45
CA LEU A 51 0.32 -8.01 -5.32
C LEU A 51 0.11 -6.72 -6.12
N ARG A 52 0.43 -5.58 -5.49
CA ARG A 52 0.43 -4.28 -6.13
C ARG A 52 1.76 -3.59 -5.99
N GLU A 53 2.16 -2.88 -7.04
CA GLU A 53 3.41 -2.11 -7.06
C GLU A 53 3.19 -0.65 -7.44
N SER A 54 3.87 0.25 -6.74
CA SER A 54 3.87 1.68 -7.01
C SER A 54 5.28 2.26 -7.06
N ASP A 55 5.47 3.32 -7.84
CA ASP A 55 6.77 4.00 -7.94
C ASP A 55 7.08 4.85 -6.69
N GLY A 56 6.04 5.32 -5.98
CA GLY A 56 6.15 6.14 -4.76
C GLY A 56 5.79 5.40 -3.47
N LEU A 57 5.94 6.10 -2.34
CA LEU A 57 5.65 5.59 -1.00
C LEU A 57 4.16 5.36 -0.71
N VAL A 58 3.26 5.99 -1.48
CA VAL A 58 1.81 5.86 -1.35
C VAL A 58 1.29 5.04 -2.51
N THR A 59 0.67 3.89 -2.21
CA THR A 59 -0.01 3.06 -3.23
C THR A 59 -1.33 3.72 -3.60
N THR A 60 -1.51 4.05 -4.89
CA THR A 60 -2.73 4.70 -5.39
C THR A 60 -3.56 3.76 -6.26
N ASP A 61 -4.65 4.26 -6.83
CA ASP A 61 -5.44 3.58 -7.86
C ASP A 61 -4.64 3.26 -9.14
N ARG A 62 -3.58 4.03 -9.42
CA ARG A 62 -2.65 3.80 -10.55
C ARG A 62 -1.61 2.71 -10.31
N ALA A 63 -1.56 2.12 -9.11
CA ALA A 63 -0.61 1.06 -8.81
C ALA A 63 -0.87 -0.16 -9.70
N ARG A 64 0.22 -0.77 -10.18
CA ARG A 64 0.18 -1.93 -11.08
C ARG A 64 -0.35 -3.13 -10.33
N PHE A 65 -1.20 -3.94 -10.97
CA PHE A 65 -1.51 -5.28 -10.50
C PHE A 65 -0.43 -6.22 -11.02
N VAL A 66 0.24 -6.94 -10.13
CA VAL A 66 1.39 -7.78 -10.49
C VAL A 66 0.98 -9.25 -10.40
N PRO A 67 1.26 -10.06 -11.44
CA PRO A 67 1.08 -11.50 -11.37
C PRO A 67 1.87 -12.10 -10.21
N HIS A 68 1.28 -13.05 -9.51
CA HIS A 68 1.93 -13.77 -8.44
C HIS A 68 1.59 -15.26 -8.55
N ILE A 69 2.45 -16.09 -7.96
CA ILE A 69 2.27 -17.52 -7.82
C ILE A 69 2.58 -17.89 -6.37
N ILE A 70 1.84 -18.87 -5.85
CA ILE A 70 2.17 -19.53 -4.60
C ILE A 70 2.69 -20.90 -4.99
N ASP A 71 3.94 -21.19 -4.63
CA ASP A 71 4.61 -22.45 -4.93
C ASP A 71 4.91 -23.20 -3.61
N PRO A 72 4.82 -24.54 -3.56
CA PRO A 72 5.04 -25.34 -2.34
C PRO A 72 6.45 -25.26 -1.73
#